data_AF-A0AAJ2EBM9-F1
#
_entry.id   AF-A0AAJ2EBM9-F1
#
_cell.length_a   1.000
_cell.length_b   1.000
_cell.length_c   1.000
_cell.angle_alpha   90.00
_cell.angle_beta   90.00
_cell.angle_gamma   90.00
#
_symmetry.space_group_name_H-M   'P 1'
#
loop_
_entity.id
_entity.type
_entity.pdbx_description
1 polymer ?
#
loop_
_entity_poly.entity_id
_entity_poly.type
_entity_poly.pdbx_seq_one_letter_code
_entity_poly.pdbx_strand_id
1 'polypeptide(L)'
;MKRWVIAEIVLIAAGLSGPLARAADSSPMRPEAAIASNGDVAELENLLAAGKITALRRTLNGSYGASLSYYPDEMIYYAALFQQSNIWRVFKTQNDARAETVYADFAKTSNTLADAEIKRIKLEAEKAYADRQIAAQQARANRLQADLDIARAQQNQVTSYQVEQQNAIRELRTEQAAAQAQLRALQIRVQELQKQSDGDLPVPSK
;
A
#
# COMPACT_ATOMS: atom_id res chain seq x y z
N MET A 1 0.95 -0.85 -27.72
CA MET A 1 0.24 -1.85 -28.55
C MET A 1 0.30 -3.16 -27.76
N LYS A 2 -0.81 -3.67 -27.20
CA LYS A 2 -1.73 -4.64 -27.86
C LYS A 2 -0.90 -5.82 -28.38
N ARG A 3 -1.11 -7.07 -27.93
CA ARG A 3 -2.25 -7.91 -28.34
C ARG A 3 -2.58 -8.99 -27.29
N TRP A 4 -3.84 -9.03 -26.91
CA TRP A 4 -4.54 -10.24 -26.50
C TRP A 4 -4.74 -11.13 -27.73
N VAL A 5 -4.67 -12.45 -27.58
CA VAL A 5 -5.29 -13.38 -28.54
C VAL A 5 -6.05 -14.43 -27.74
N ILE A 6 -7.36 -14.21 -27.67
CA ILE A 6 -8.39 -15.21 -27.45
C ILE A 6 -8.59 -15.90 -28.80
N ALA A 7 -8.62 -17.23 -28.84
CA ALA A 7 -9.09 -17.98 -29.99
C ALA A 7 -10.29 -18.81 -29.56
N GLU A 8 -11.45 -18.46 -30.11
CA GLU A 8 -12.69 -19.23 -30.12
C GLU A 8 -12.47 -20.60 -30.78
N ILE A 9 -13.15 -21.62 -30.28
CA ILE A 9 -13.60 -22.74 -31.10
C ILE A 9 -15.09 -22.93 -30.81
N VAL A 10 -15.89 -22.52 -31.80
CA VAL A 10 -17.27 -22.96 -31.99
C VAL A 10 -17.22 -24.30 -32.73
N LEU A 11 -17.96 -25.31 -32.24
CA LEU A 11 -18.34 -26.46 -33.06
C LEU A 11 -19.80 -26.85 -32.80
N ILE A 12 -20.43 -27.25 -33.88
CA ILE A 12 -21.86 -27.29 -34.19
C ILE A 12 -22.46 -28.69 -33.95
N ALA A 13 -23.71 -28.67 -33.45
CA ALA A 13 -24.87 -29.56 -33.62
C ALA A 13 -24.77 -31.08 -33.90
N ALA A 14 -25.56 -31.83 -33.15
CA ALA A 14 -26.49 -32.91 -33.58
C ALA A 14 -27.46 -33.14 -32.40
N GLY A 15 -28.79 -33.16 -32.49
CA GLY A 15 -29.67 -33.73 -33.51
C GLY A 15 -30.12 -35.12 -33.04
N LEU A 16 -31.29 -35.24 -32.39
CA LEU A 16 -32.08 -36.49 -32.32
C LEU A 16 -33.49 -36.25 -31.74
N SER A 17 -34.47 -36.58 -32.58
CA SER A 17 -35.91 -36.57 -32.35
C SER A 17 -36.39 -37.70 -31.45
N GLY A 18 -37.52 -37.47 -30.76
CA GLY A 18 -38.38 -38.53 -30.21
C GLY A 18 -39.65 -37.95 -29.59
N PRO A 19 -40.87 -38.30 -30.06
CA PRO A 19 -42.11 -37.81 -29.49
C PRO A 19 -42.52 -38.71 -28.32
N LEU A 20 -42.79 -38.13 -27.15
CA LEU A 20 -43.44 -38.84 -26.04
C LEU A 20 -44.75 -38.15 -25.66
N ALA A 21 -45.80 -38.93 -25.90
CA ALA A 21 -47.11 -38.97 -25.29
C ALA A 21 -47.49 -37.84 -24.30
N ARG A 22 -48.55 -37.14 -24.68
CA ARG A 22 -49.37 -36.27 -23.83
C ARG A 22 -50.21 -37.12 -22.89
N ALA A 23 -49.78 -37.24 -21.64
CA ALA A 23 -50.65 -37.66 -20.53
C ALA A 23 -51.26 -36.40 -19.92
N ALA A 24 -52.58 -36.28 -20.02
CA ALA A 24 -53.35 -35.33 -19.24
C ALA A 24 -53.37 -35.84 -17.80
N ASP A 25 -52.69 -35.13 -16.90
CA ASP A 25 -52.82 -35.34 -15.47
C ASP A 25 -53.30 -34.04 -14.82
N SER A 26 -54.42 -34.18 -14.12
CA SER A 26 -55.16 -33.13 -13.42
C SER A 26 -54.26 -32.41 -12.40
N SER A 27 -54.17 -31.09 -12.52
CA SER A 27 -53.44 -30.24 -11.57
C SER A 27 -54.12 -30.20 -10.19
N PRO A 28 -53.43 -30.56 -9.10
CA PRO A 28 -53.66 -29.92 -7.82
C PRO A 28 -52.89 -28.59 -7.81
N MET A 29 -53.56 -27.51 -7.40
CA MET A 29 -52.99 -26.17 -7.21
C MET A 29 -51.68 -26.25 -6.41
N ARG A 30 -50.54 -26.16 -7.11
CA ARG A 30 -49.21 -26.05 -6.53
C ARG A 30 -48.92 -24.54 -6.42
N PRO A 31 -48.53 -24.01 -5.25
CA PRO A 31 -48.04 -22.63 -5.19
C PRO A 31 -46.79 -22.58 -6.07
N GLU A 32 -46.91 -21.91 -7.21
CA GLU A 32 -45.81 -21.68 -8.13
C GLU A 32 -44.71 -20.97 -7.36
N ALA A 33 -43.56 -21.62 -7.20
CA ALA A 33 -42.35 -20.95 -6.77
C ALA A 33 -41.92 -20.04 -7.92
N ALA A 34 -42.56 -18.88 -8.03
CA ALA A 34 -42.26 -17.89 -9.05
C ALA A 34 -40.82 -17.43 -8.86
N ILE A 35 -39.95 -17.86 -9.76
CA ILE A 35 -38.61 -17.29 -9.92
C ILE A 35 -38.84 -15.89 -10.51
N ALA A 36 -38.26 -14.88 -9.86
CA ALA A 36 -38.38 -13.46 -10.21
C ALA A 36 -38.39 -13.22 -11.73
N SER A 37 -39.43 -12.54 -12.23
CA SER A 37 -39.40 -11.93 -13.55
C SER A 37 -38.78 -10.53 -13.42
N ASN A 38 -38.15 -10.00 -14.49
CA ASN A 38 -37.70 -8.60 -14.50
C ASN A 38 -38.82 -7.59 -14.18
N GLY A 39 -40.09 -7.99 -14.35
CA GLY A 39 -41.26 -7.18 -13.97
C GLY A 39 -41.42 -7.02 -12.45
N ASP A 40 -41.08 -8.04 -11.65
CA ASP A 40 -41.25 -7.99 -10.19
C ASP A 40 -40.27 -7.01 -9.53
N VAL A 41 -39.09 -6.82 -10.15
CA VAL A 41 -38.11 -5.81 -9.73
C VAL A 41 -38.66 -4.41 -9.95
N ALA A 42 -39.15 -4.13 -11.17
CA ALA A 42 -39.69 -2.81 -11.51
C ALA A 42 -40.95 -2.47 -10.70
N GLU A 43 -41.80 -3.46 -10.44
CA GLU A 43 -42.97 -3.32 -9.56
C GLU A 43 -42.55 -2.91 -8.14
N LEU A 44 -41.60 -3.62 -7.53
CA LEU A 44 -41.10 -3.31 -6.19
C LEU A 44 -40.46 -1.92 -6.14
N GLU A 45 -39.66 -1.54 -7.14
CA GLU A 45 -39.06 -0.20 -7.22
C GLU A 45 -40.12 0.90 -7.30
N ASN A 46 -41.16 0.70 -8.11
CA ASN A 46 -42.28 1.64 -8.21
C ASN A 46 -43.05 1.76 -6.89
N LEU A 47 -43.31 0.64 -6.20
CA LEU A 47 -43.98 0.64 -4.90
C LEU A 47 -43.15 1.34 -3.81
N LEU A 48 -41.82 1.14 -3.82
CA LEU A 48 -40.88 1.84 -2.95
C LEU A 48 -40.87 3.34 -3.24
N ALA A 49 -40.79 3.75 -4.50
CA ALA A 49 -40.79 5.15 -4.91
C ALA A 49 -42.12 5.86 -4.59
N ALA A 50 -43.24 5.15 -4.74
CA ALA A 50 -44.57 5.64 -4.40
C ALA A 50 -44.85 5.64 -2.89
N GLY A 51 -43.95 5.11 -2.05
CA GLY A 51 -44.14 5.00 -0.61
C GLY A 51 -45.31 4.10 -0.20
N LYS A 52 -45.73 3.19 -1.08
CA LYS A 52 -46.88 2.30 -0.87
C LYS A 52 -46.53 1.02 -0.11
N ILE A 53 -45.24 0.73 0.05
CA ILE A 53 -44.75 -0.50 0.67
C ILE A 53 -43.99 -0.18 1.97
N THR A 54 -44.19 -1.00 2.99
CA THR A 54 -43.55 -0.85 4.30
C THR A 54 -42.42 -1.86 4.45
N ALA A 55 -41.21 -1.39 4.76
CA ALA A 55 -40.10 -2.28 5.08
C ALA A 55 -40.32 -2.95 6.44
N LEU A 56 -40.30 -4.28 6.47
CA LEU A 56 -40.41 -5.07 7.70
C LEU A 56 -39.03 -5.44 8.25
N ARG A 57 -38.12 -5.90 7.38
CA ARG A 57 -36.75 -6.29 7.75
C ARG A 57 -35.76 -5.88 6.69
N ARG A 58 -34.52 -5.61 7.10
CA ARG A 58 -33.42 -5.36 6.18
C ARG A 58 -32.10 -5.82 6.78
N THR A 59 -31.32 -6.55 6.00
CA THR A 59 -29.95 -6.97 6.31
C THR A 59 -28.98 -6.31 5.35
N LEU A 60 -27.82 -5.87 5.84
CA LEU A 60 -26.74 -5.28 5.04
C LEU A 60 -25.42 -5.97 5.37
N ASN A 61 -24.73 -6.43 4.33
CA ASN A 61 -23.43 -7.10 4.38
C ASN A 61 -22.53 -6.50 3.28
N GLY A 62 -21.63 -5.58 3.64
CA GLY A 62 -20.83 -4.87 2.64
C GLY A 62 -21.73 -4.14 1.63
N SER A 63 -21.51 -4.36 0.33
CA SER A 63 -22.38 -3.83 -0.73
C SER A 63 -23.66 -4.65 -0.95
N TYR A 64 -23.76 -5.87 -0.41
CA TYR A 64 -24.91 -6.76 -0.60
C TYR A 64 -25.91 -6.63 0.54
N GLY A 65 -27.17 -6.96 0.27
CA GLY A 65 -28.18 -7.00 1.31
C GLY A 65 -29.48 -7.65 0.87
N ALA A 66 -30.34 -7.87 1.84
CA ALA A 66 -31.67 -8.42 1.64
C ALA A 66 -32.70 -7.57 2.38
N SER A 67 -33.90 -7.45 1.83
CA SER A 67 -35.02 -6.75 2.46
C SER A 67 -36.30 -7.55 2.36
N LEU A 68 -37.11 -7.50 3.41
CA LEU A 68 -38.49 -7.97 3.42
C LEU A 68 -39.39 -6.76 3.59
N SER A 69 -40.32 -6.58 2.68
CA SER A 69 -41.27 -5.45 2.66
C SER A 69 -42.70 -5.97 2.46
N TYR A 70 -43.68 -5.21 2.89
CA TYR A 70 -45.10 -5.59 2.85
C TYR A 70 -45.92 -4.51 2.17
N TYR A 71 -46.70 -4.91 1.17
CA TYR A 71 -47.65 -4.05 0.47
C TYR A 71 -49.06 -4.28 1.04
N PRO A 72 -49.59 -3.35 1.85
CA PRO A 72 -50.85 -3.57 2.56
C PRO A 72 -52.08 -3.63 1.65
N ASP A 73 -52.13 -2.88 0.55
CA ASP A 73 -53.34 -2.81 -0.30
C ASP A 73 -53.66 -4.17 -0.95
N GLU A 74 -52.63 -4.94 -1.30
CA GLU A 74 -52.78 -6.28 -1.92
C GLU A 74 -52.37 -7.43 -0.97
N MET A 75 -51.96 -7.10 0.25
CA MET A 75 -51.46 -8.04 1.25
C MET A 75 -50.30 -8.92 0.74
N ILE A 76 -49.41 -8.34 -0.08
CA ILE A 76 -48.28 -9.04 -0.70
C ILE A 76 -46.97 -8.70 0.02
N TYR A 77 -46.20 -9.72 0.36
CA TYR A 77 -44.84 -9.60 0.83
C TYR A 77 -43.87 -9.63 -0.34
N TYR A 78 -42.84 -8.79 -0.25
CA TYR A 78 -41.74 -8.70 -1.20
C TYR A 78 -40.42 -8.97 -0.46
N ALA A 79 -39.80 -10.10 -0.75
CA ALA A 79 -38.42 -10.38 -0.37
C ALA A 79 -37.50 -9.99 -1.53
N ALA A 80 -36.47 -9.20 -1.29
CA ALA A 80 -35.55 -8.74 -2.33
C ALA A 80 -34.09 -8.96 -1.91
N LEU A 81 -33.27 -9.32 -2.88
CA LEU A 81 -31.81 -9.35 -2.78
C LEU A 81 -31.26 -8.22 -3.65
N PHE A 82 -30.40 -7.39 -3.07
CA PHE A 82 -29.86 -6.20 -3.71
C PHE A 82 -28.35 -6.07 -3.52
N GLN A 83 -27.72 -5.32 -4.43
CA GLN A 83 -26.32 -4.90 -4.35
C GLN A 83 -26.23 -3.40 -4.58
N GLN A 84 -25.73 -2.66 -3.60
CA GLN A 84 -25.47 -1.23 -3.68
C GLN A 84 -26.69 -0.41 -4.15
N SER A 85 -27.88 -0.84 -3.73
CA SER A 85 -29.23 -0.32 -4.10
C SER A 85 -29.84 -0.86 -5.39
N ASN A 86 -29.12 -1.67 -6.17
CA ASN A 86 -29.69 -2.33 -7.34
C ASN A 86 -30.31 -3.66 -6.92
N ILE A 87 -31.62 -3.80 -7.14
CA ILE A 87 -32.34 -5.04 -6.87
C ILE A 87 -32.17 -5.95 -8.08
N TRP A 88 -31.72 -7.19 -7.86
CA TRP A 88 -31.46 -8.15 -8.94
C TRP A 88 -32.24 -9.45 -8.76
N ARG A 89 -32.91 -9.62 -7.61
CA ARG A 89 -33.84 -10.72 -7.39
C ARG A 89 -34.94 -10.30 -6.44
N VAL A 90 -36.20 -10.58 -6.80
CA VAL A 90 -37.39 -10.32 -5.98
C VAL A 90 -38.24 -11.58 -5.92
N PHE A 91 -38.83 -11.84 -4.77
CA PHE A 91 -39.80 -12.90 -4.58
C PHE A 91 -41.04 -12.30 -3.90
N LYS A 92 -42.20 -12.54 -4.49
CA LYS A 92 -43.48 -12.07 -3.95
C LYS A 92 -44.37 -13.22 -3.51
N THR A 93 -45.07 -13.03 -2.40
CA THR A 93 -45.96 -14.05 -1.81
C THR A 93 -46.98 -13.38 -0.90
N GLN A 94 -48.19 -13.92 -0.82
CA GLN A 94 -49.17 -13.52 0.21
C GLN A 94 -48.99 -14.32 1.52
N ASN A 95 -48.19 -15.41 1.48
CA ASN A 95 -47.88 -16.23 2.65
C ASN A 95 -46.69 -15.64 3.42
N ASP A 96 -46.95 -15.21 4.66
CA ASP A 96 -45.99 -14.64 5.61
C ASP A 96 -44.80 -15.57 5.90
N ALA A 97 -45.06 -16.83 6.29
CA ALA A 97 -44.02 -17.80 6.62
C ALA A 97 -43.09 -18.09 5.43
N ARG A 98 -43.65 -18.13 4.21
CA ARG A 98 -42.87 -18.27 2.98
C ARG A 98 -41.99 -17.05 2.73
N ALA A 99 -42.52 -15.84 2.98
CA ALA A 99 -41.77 -14.59 2.81
C ALA A 99 -40.57 -14.52 3.74
N GLU A 100 -40.77 -14.84 5.02
CA GLU A 100 -39.71 -14.87 6.03
C GLU A 100 -38.64 -15.92 5.69
N THR A 101 -39.04 -17.10 5.20
CA THR A 101 -38.09 -18.15 4.77
C THR A 101 -37.22 -17.66 3.62
N VAL A 102 -37.83 -17.09 2.57
CA VAL A 102 -37.08 -16.59 1.40
C VAL A 102 -36.19 -15.40 1.78
N TYR A 103 -36.67 -14.52 2.66
CA TYR A 103 -35.85 -13.44 3.22
C TYR A 103 -34.62 -13.98 3.94
N ALA A 104 -34.77 -15.01 4.79
CA ALA A 104 -33.64 -15.63 5.49
C ALA A 104 -32.61 -16.24 4.52
N ASP A 105 -33.08 -16.88 3.45
CA ASP A 105 -32.22 -17.43 2.40
C ASP A 105 -31.47 -16.32 1.64
N PHE A 106 -32.15 -15.21 1.31
CA PHE A 106 -31.52 -14.05 0.70
C PHE A 106 -30.51 -13.37 1.65
N ALA A 107 -30.83 -13.26 2.94
CA ALA A 107 -29.91 -12.72 3.94
C ALA A 107 -28.64 -13.59 4.02
N LYS A 108 -28.79 -14.92 4.07
CA LYS A 108 -27.66 -15.87 4.05
C LYS A 108 -26.84 -15.73 2.76
N THR A 109 -27.50 -15.64 1.61
CA THR A 109 -26.85 -15.46 0.31
C THR A 109 -26.06 -14.15 0.27
N SER A 110 -26.64 -13.04 0.75
CA SER A 110 -25.97 -11.74 0.79
C SER A 110 -24.70 -11.75 1.65
N ASN A 111 -24.68 -12.55 2.72
CA ASN A 111 -23.51 -12.72 3.56
C ASN A 111 -22.37 -13.41 2.77
N THR A 112 -22.66 -14.54 2.14
CA THR A 112 -21.67 -15.26 1.32
C THR A 112 -21.13 -14.43 0.16
N LEU A 113 -21.98 -13.63 -0.50
CA LEU A 113 -21.54 -12.73 -1.57
C LEU A 113 -20.62 -11.61 -1.06
N ALA A 114 -20.86 -11.13 0.17
CA ALA A 114 -20.07 -10.07 0.78
C ALA A 114 -18.72 -10.53 1.34
N ASP A 115 -18.54 -11.82 1.63
CA ASP A 115 -17.33 -12.36 2.26
C ASP A 115 -16.04 -11.94 1.55
N ALA A 116 -16.00 -12.08 0.21
CA ALA A 116 -14.84 -11.71 -0.59
C ALA A 116 -14.58 -10.19 -0.58
N GLU A 117 -15.64 -9.39 -0.68
CA GLU A 117 -15.56 -7.93 -0.64
C GLU A 117 -15.02 -7.44 0.71
N ILE A 118 -15.59 -7.94 1.80
CA ILE A 118 -15.20 -7.59 3.17
C ILE A 118 -13.74 -7.98 3.41
N LYS A 119 -13.34 -9.18 2.97
CA LYS A 119 -11.94 -9.63 3.08
C LYS A 119 -11.00 -8.73 2.28
N ARG A 120 -11.37 -8.34 1.06
CA ARG A 120 -10.58 -7.41 0.23
C ARG A 120 -10.39 -6.07 0.95
N ILE A 121 -11.46 -5.47 1.47
CA ILE A 121 -11.40 -4.18 2.18
C ILE A 121 -10.44 -4.26 3.38
N LYS A 122 -10.53 -5.34 4.17
CA LYS A 122 -9.63 -5.55 5.32
C LYS A 122 -8.17 -5.69 4.88
N LEU A 123 -7.90 -6.52 3.87
CA LEU A 123 -6.55 -6.72 3.35
C LEU A 123 -5.96 -5.43 2.76
N GLU A 124 -6.76 -4.60 2.09
CA GLU A 124 -6.32 -3.31 1.57
C GLU A 124 -5.95 -2.34 2.71
N ALA A 125 -6.71 -2.34 3.79
CA ALA A 125 -6.41 -1.54 4.98
C ALA A 125 -5.13 -2.01 5.68
N GLU A 126 -4.96 -3.33 5.83
CA GLU A 126 -3.74 -3.94 6.39
C GLU A 126 -2.51 -3.61 5.55
N LYS A 127 -2.62 -3.71 4.22
CA LYS A 127 -1.56 -3.31 3.30
C LYS A 127 -1.21 -1.83 3.46
N ALA A 128 -2.19 -0.93 3.43
CA ALA A 128 -1.95 0.50 3.58
C ALA A 128 -1.33 0.85 4.95
N TYR A 129 -1.63 0.08 5.99
CA TYR A 129 -0.96 0.21 7.28
C TYR A 129 0.51 -0.24 7.20
N ALA A 130 0.79 -1.41 6.62
CA ALA A 130 2.15 -1.91 6.45
C ALA A 130 3.02 -0.98 5.59
N ASP A 131 2.47 -0.46 4.48
CA ASP A 131 3.18 0.49 3.60
C ASP A 131 3.60 1.76 4.35
N ARG A 132 2.74 2.27 5.24
CA ARG A 132 3.08 3.42 6.11
C ARG A 132 4.20 3.09 7.10
N GLN A 133 4.19 1.89 7.68
CA GLN A 133 5.26 1.46 8.59
C GLN A 133 6.59 1.30 7.85
N ILE A 134 6.59 0.69 6.66
CA ILE A 134 7.78 0.56 5.80
C ILE A 134 8.33 1.94 5.46
N ALA A 135 7.48 2.88 5.02
CA ALA A 135 7.90 4.24 4.70
C ALA A 135 8.54 4.95 5.91
N ALA A 136 7.96 4.78 7.10
CA ALA A 136 8.52 5.35 8.34
C ALA A 136 9.90 4.76 8.68
N GLN A 137 10.08 3.45 8.52
CA GLN A 137 11.38 2.80 8.74
C GLN A 137 12.41 3.21 7.69
N GLN A 138 12.03 3.30 6.42
CA GLN A 138 12.93 3.77 5.36
C GLN A 138 13.39 5.21 5.61
N ALA A 139 12.49 6.09 6.04
CA ALA A 139 12.84 7.45 6.39
C ALA A 139 13.83 7.51 7.57
N ARG A 140 13.67 6.65 8.57
CA ARG A 140 14.63 6.54 9.69
C ARG A 140 15.99 6.02 9.22
N ALA A 141 16.00 4.97 8.40
CA ALA A 141 17.23 4.41 7.85
C ALA A 141 18.00 5.43 7.02
N ASN A 142 17.32 6.20 6.16
CA ASN A 142 17.94 7.23 5.34
C ASN A 142 18.57 8.35 6.18
N ARG A 143 17.90 8.79 7.26
CA ARG A 143 18.47 9.79 8.19
C ARG A 143 19.70 9.26 8.89
N LEU A 144 19.62 8.05 9.45
CA LEU A 144 20.74 7.42 10.13
C LEU A 144 21.94 7.24 9.18
N GLN A 145 21.68 6.87 7.93
CA GLN A 145 22.73 6.76 6.91
C GLN A 145 23.40 8.10 6.64
N ALA A 146 22.63 9.18 6.48
CA ALA A 146 23.18 10.52 6.30
C ALA A 146 24.03 10.97 7.50
N ASP A 147 23.57 10.70 8.73
CA ASP A 147 24.30 11.01 9.95
C ASP A 147 25.63 10.25 10.02
N LEU A 148 25.62 8.95 9.65
CA LEU A 148 26.83 8.12 9.60
C LEU A 148 27.81 8.61 8.53
N ASP A 149 27.33 9.05 7.36
CA ASP A 149 28.19 9.56 6.30
C ASP A 149 28.86 10.88 6.70
N ILE A 150 28.13 11.77 7.39
CA ILE A 150 28.69 13.00 7.99
C ILE A 150 29.75 12.64 9.04
N ALA A 151 29.44 11.72 9.96
CA ALA A 151 30.37 11.31 11.01
C ALA A 151 31.66 10.72 10.42
N ARG A 152 31.56 9.89 9.38
CA ARG A 152 32.71 9.33 8.65
C ARG A 152 33.54 10.41 7.97
N ALA A 153 32.89 11.37 7.31
CA ALA A 153 33.58 12.49 6.66
C ALA A 153 34.36 13.34 7.69
N GLN A 154 33.74 13.65 8.84
CA GLN A 154 34.39 14.37 9.93
C GLN A 154 35.58 13.60 10.50
N GLN A 155 35.42 12.29 10.72
CA GLN A 155 36.51 11.45 11.22
C GLN A 155 37.70 11.44 10.25
N ASN A 156 37.43 11.31 8.95
CA ASN A 156 38.48 11.37 7.93
C ASN A 156 39.19 12.73 7.93
N GLN A 157 38.44 13.83 8.04
CA GLN A 157 39.03 15.17 8.10
C GLN A 157 39.95 15.34 9.32
N VAL A 158 39.54 14.88 10.50
CA VAL A 158 40.37 14.92 11.72
C VAL A 158 41.64 14.09 11.53
N THR A 159 41.51 12.88 11.00
CA THR A 159 42.66 12.00 10.74
C THR A 159 43.62 12.61 9.72
N SER A 160 43.12 13.17 8.62
CA SER A 160 43.96 13.87 7.62
C SER A 160 44.68 15.06 8.22
N TYR A 161 43.97 15.90 8.99
CA TYR A 161 44.58 17.05 9.66
C TYR A 161 45.70 16.63 10.64
N GLN A 162 45.50 15.55 11.40
CA GLN A 162 46.55 15.04 12.30
C GLN A 162 47.80 14.60 11.52
N VAL A 163 47.64 13.93 10.38
CA VAL A 163 48.77 13.54 9.52
C VAL A 163 49.49 14.77 8.97
N GLU A 164 48.76 15.78 8.52
CA GLU A 164 49.33 17.05 8.05
C GLU A 164 50.13 17.75 9.15
N GLN A 165 49.59 17.85 10.37
CA GLN A 165 50.29 18.45 11.51
C GLN A 165 51.57 17.68 11.87
N GLN A 166 51.52 16.35 11.86
CA GLN A 166 52.71 15.53 12.10
C GLN A 166 53.79 15.77 11.04
N ASN A 167 53.40 15.93 9.77
CA ASN A 167 54.33 16.24 8.69
C ASN A 167 54.92 17.65 8.84
N ALA A 168 54.11 18.65 9.14
CA ALA A 168 54.57 20.02 9.40
C ALA A 168 55.58 20.10 10.57
N ILE A 169 55.34 19.34 11.65
CA ILE A 169 56.29 19.25 12.77
C ILE A 169 57.63 18.64 12.32
N ARG A 170 57.62 17.61 11.47
CA ARG A 170 58.86 16.99 10.95
C ARG A 170 59.64 17.95 10.06
N GLU A 171 58.94 18.71 9.22
CA GLU A 171 59.53 19.74 8.36
C GLU A 171 60.17 20.86 9.19
N LEU A 172 59.41 21.45 10.13
CA LEU A 172 59.93 22.49 11.04
C LEU A 172 61.15 22.04 11.84
N ARG A 173 61.20 20.77 12.29
CA ARG A 173 62.39 20.23 12.98
C ARG A 173 63.60 20.16 12.06
N THR A 174 63.38 19.82 10.79
CA THR A 174 64.43 19.77 9.77
C THR A 174 64.97 21.17 9.48
N GLU A 175 64.08 22.14 9.30
CA GLU A 175 64.43 23.55 9.10
C GLU A 175 65.18 24.12 10.30
N GLN A 176 64.70 23.84 11.52
CA GLN A 176 65.36 24.29 12.75
C GLN A 176 66.79 23.73 12.86
N ALA A 177 66.99 22.44 12.56
CA ALA A 177 68.31 21.82 12.59
C ALA A 177 69.25 22.45 11.54
N ALA A 178 68.75 22.75 10.34
CA ALA A 178 69.51 23.44 9.30
C ALA A 178 69.90 24.87 9.72
N ALA A 179 68.97 25.64 10.27
CA ALA A 179 69.23 26.99 10.77
C ALA A 179 70.26 27.00 11.90
N GLN A 180 70.19 26.05 12.84
CA GLN A 180 71.20 25.91 13.90
C GLN A 180 72.58 25.52 13.36
N ALA A 181 72.65 24.70 12.31
CA ALA A 181 73.91 24.37 11.65
C ALA A 181 74.52 25.62 10.97
N GLN A 182 73.70 26.42 10.28
CA GLN A 182 74.13 27.68 9.67
C GLN A 182 74.62 28.69 10.71
N LEU A 183 73.91 28.84 11.84
CA LEU A 183 74.33 29.72 12.93
C LEU A 183 75.71 29.32 13.47
N ARG A 184 75.93 28.03 13.72
CA ARG A 184 77.24 27.51 14.17
C ARG A 184 78.34 27.79 13.15
N ALA A 185 78.09 27.58 11.86
CA ALA A 185 79.05 27.88 10.80
C ALA A 185 79.41 29.38 10.73
N LEU A 186 78.42 30.26 10.87
CA LEU A 186 78.63 31.71 10.90
C LEU A 186 79.44 32.14 12.13
N GLN A 187 79.15 31.58 13.31
CA GLN A 187 79.90 31.87 14.54
C GLN A 187 81.37 31.50 14.41
N ILE A 188 81.68 30.33 13.85
CA ILE A 188 83.07 29.90 13.59
C ILE A 188 83.77 30.90 12.66
N ARG A 189 83.11 31.30 11.57
CA ARG A 189 83.68 32.25 10.61
C ARG A 189 83.95 33.63 11.21
N VAL A 190 83.07 34.12 12.10
CA VAL A 190 83.29 35.38 12.82
C VAL A 190 84.52 35.28 13.73
N GLN A 191 84.67 34.17 14.46
CA GLN A 191 85.84 33.96 15.32
C GLN A 191 87.15 33.87 14.51
N GLU A 192 87.12 33.23 13.34
CA GLU A 192 88.28 33.18 12.44
C GLU A 192 88.68 34.56 11.94
N LEU A 193 87.70 35.38 11.52
CA LEU A 193 87.95 36.76 11.08
C LEU A 193 88.51 37.63 12.21
N GLN A 194 88.01 37.48 13.44
CA GLN A 194 88.54 38.20 14.62
C GLN A 194 90.00 37.83 14.92
N LYS A 195 90.35 36.54 14.84
CA LYS A 195 91.75 36.10 15.02
C LYS A 195 92.67 36.66 13.94
N GLN A 196 92.18 36.79 12.70
CA GLN A 196 92.95 37.40 11.62
C GLN A 196 93.16 38.90 11.83
N SER A 197 92.14 39.64 12.31
CA SER A 197 92.30 41.06 12.62
C SER A 197 93.24 41.32 13.80
N ASP A 198 93.14 40.53 14.87
CA ASP A 198 93.99 40.70 16.06
C ASP A 198 95.45 40.29 15.80
N GLY A 199 95.68 39.38 14.86
CA GLY A 199 97.02 39.01 14.40
C GLY A 199 97.72 40.08 13.55
N ASP A 200 96.98 41.06 13.02
CA ASP A 200 97.47 42.13 12.14
C ASP A 200 97.63 43.48 12.89
N LEU A 201 97.35 43.51 14.21
CA LEU A 201 97.65 44.67 15.05
C LEU A 201 99.15 44.69 15.44
N PRO A 202 99.92 45.71 15.03
CA PRO A 202 101.30 45.85 15.48
C PRO A 202 101.32 46.27 16.95
N VAL A 203 102.00 45.48 17.78
CA VAL A 203 102.36 45.88 19.15
C VAL A 203 103.21 47.16 19.08
N PRO A 204 102.79 48.30 19.67
CA PRO A 204 103.68 49.44 19.80
C PRO A 204 104.84 49.04 20.70
N SER A 205 106.04 49.12 20.13
CA SER A 205 107.28 48.82 20.82
C SER A 205 107.65 50.00 21.72
N LYS A 206 107.62 49.75 23.04
CA LYS A 206 108.28 50.47 24.15
C LYS A 206 107.97 51.95 24.37
#